data_AF-A0A6C0M3Q6-F1
#
_entry.id   AF-A0A6C0M3Q6-F1
#
_cell.length_a   1.000
_cell.length_b   1.000
_cell.length_c   1.000
_cell.angle_alpha   90.00
_cell.angle_beta   90.00
_cell.angle_gamma   90.00
#
_symmetry.space_group_name_H-M   'P 1'
#
loop_
_entity.id
_entity.type
_entity.pdbx_description
1 polymer ?
#
loop_
_entity_poly.entity_id
_entity_poly.type
_entity_poly.pdbx_seq_one_letter_code
_entity_poly.pdbx_strand_id
1 'polypeptide(L)'
;METQAQWGIQVQNFKDSEKENGIDPYSSELLARDMLSFLRYRQIRQIQLFKQQRGEEYEKFVEALTFKYHDSVLRAVGNEDLWAATLKLVNR
;
A
#
# COMPACT_ATOMS: atom_id res chain seq x y z
N MET A 1 0.50 12.01 15.57
CA MET A 1 0.88 10.72 16.17
C MET A 1 -0.19 9.67 15.92
N GLU A 2 -1.49 10.01 16.05
CA GLU A 2 -2.61 9.09 15.82
C GLU A 2 -2.64 8.40 14.44
N THR A 3 -2.40 9.12 13.35
CA THR A 3 -2.42 8.55 11.98
C THR A 3 -1.37 7.47 11.74
N GLN A 4 -0.20 7.57 12.38
CA GLN A 4 0.88 6.59 12.23
C GLN A 4 0.60 5.32 13.04
N ALA A 5 0.02 5.46 14.24
CA ALA A 5 -0.42 4.32 15.04
C ALA A 5 -1.56 3.56 14.33
N GLN A 6 -2.53 4.29 13.77
CA GLN A 6 -3.62 3.71 12.97
C GLN A 6 -3.09 2.98 11.74
N TRP A 7 -2.13 3.55 11.01
CA TRP A 7 -1.48 2.85 9.90
C TRP A 7 -0.79 1.56 10.35
N GLY A 8 -0.07 1.59 11.47
CA GLY A 8 0.57 0.39 12.03
C GLY A 8 -0.40 -0.74 12.35
N ILE A 9 -1.59 -0.41 12.86
CA ILE A 9 -2.67 -1.39 13.10
C ILE A 9 -3.13 -2.03 11.79
N GLN A 10 -3.34 -1.23 10.74
CA GLN A 10 -3.78 -1.77 9.44
C GLN A 10 -2.71 -2.61 8.76
N VAL A 11 -1.43 -2.26 8.92
CA VAL A 11 -0.31 -3.11 8.46
C VAL A 11 -0.31 -4.43 9.22
N GLN A 12 -0.55 -4.43 10.53
CA GLN A 12 -0.64 -5.66 11.30
C GLN A 12 -1.80 -6.55 10.85
N ASN A 13 -3.00 -5.97 10.69
CA ASN A 13 -4.16 -6.71 10.16
C ASN A 13 -3.89 -7.31 8.78
N PHE A 14 -3.23 -6.55 7.89
CA PHE A 14 -2.85 -7.05 6.58
C PHE A 14 -1.84 -8.20 6.66
N LYS A 15 -0.85 -8.12 7.55
CA LYS A 15 0.11 -9.20 7.81
C LYS A 15 -0.58 -10.47 8.30
N ASP A 16 -1.54 -10.33 9.20
CA ASP A 16 -2.32 -11.46 9.72
C ASP A 16 -3.16 -12.11 8.61
N SER A 17 -3.77 -11.32 7.72
CA SER A 17 -4.51 -11.83 6.56
C SER A 17 -3.61 -12.48 5.50
N GLU A 18 -2.43 -11.92 5.21
CA GLU A 18 -1.47 -12.51 4.27
C GLU A 18 -0.90 -13.83 4.79
N LYS A 19 -0.76 -13.97 6.11
CA LYS A 19 -0.36 -15.23 6.75
C LYS A 19 -1.37 -16.36 6.47
N GLU A 20 -2.67 -16.07 6.44
CA GLU A 20 -3.71 -17.04 6.05
C GLU A 20 -3.57 -17.49 4.59
N ASN A 21 -2.97 -16.65 3.74
CA ASN A 21 -2.66 -16.94 2.34
C ASN A 21 -1.27 -17.59 2.15
N GLY A 22 -0.60 -17.98 3.23
CA GLY A 22 0.74 -18.60 3.19
C GLY A 22 1.88 -17.62 2.85
N ILE A 23 1.63 -16.32 2.96
CA ILE A 23 2.63 -15.29 2.67
C ILE A 23 3.34 -14.85 3.94
N ASP A 24 4.64 -14.63 3.81
CA ASP A 24 5.51 -14.19 4.89
C ASP A 24 5.09 -12.78 5.40
N PRO A 25 4.74 -12.63 6.70
CA PRO A 25 4.34 -11.36 7.28
C PRO A 25 5.38 -10.25 7.16
N TYR A 26 6.67 -10.61 7.12
CA TYR A 26 7.73 -9.62 6.96
C TYR A 26 7.71 -9.02 5.55
N SER A 27 7.49 -9.83 4.52
CA SER A 27 7.30 -9.39 3.14
C SER A 27 6.09 -8.46 2.98
N SER A 28 4.98 -8.75 3.65
CA SER A 28 3.79 -7.88 3.66
C SER A 28 4.05 -6.53 4.36
N GLU A 29 4.86 -6.53 5.42
CA GLU A 29 5.28 -5.28 6.09
C GLU A 29 6.18 -4.43 5.17
N LEU A 30 7.12 -5.06 4.47
CA LEU A 30 7.98 -4.40 3.49
C LEU A 30 7.16 -3.80 2.34
N LEU A 31 6.16 -4.53 1.83
CA LEU A 31 5.23 -4.03 0.83
C LEU A 31 4.54 -2.75 1.31
N ALA A 32 3.95 -2.75 2.50
CA ALA A 32 3.26 -1.57 3.03
C ALA A 32 4.20 -0.35 3.18
N ARG A 33 5.45 -0.58 3.61
CA ARG A 33 6.47 0.48 3.71
C ARG A 33 6.92 1.00 2.34
N ASP A 34 7.09 0.12 1.36
CA ASP A 34 7.45 0.48 -0.01
C ASP A 34 6.30 1.26 -0.67
N MET A 35 5.04 0.87 -0.44
CA MET A 35 3.87 1.64 -0.88
C MET A 35 3.92 3.06 -0.31
N LEU A 36 4.04 3.20 1.02
CA LEU A 36 4.12 4.50 1.67
C LEU A 36 5.28 5.35 1.14
N SER A 37 6.44 4.73 0.92
CA SER A 37 7.63 5.41 0.41
C SER A 37 7.43 5.88 -1.02
N PHE A 38 6.87 5.03 -1.90
CA PHE A 38 6.56 5.41 -3.27
C PHE A 38 5.67 6.65 -3.30
N LEU A 39 4.60 6.65 -2.51
CA LEU A 39 3.64 7.75 -2.45
C LEU A 39 4.22 9.05 -1.88
N ARG A 40 5.19 8.95 -0.97
CA ARG A 40 5.87 10.13 -0.40
C ARG A 40 6.85 10.78 -1.37
N TYR A 41 7.57 9.97 -2.14
CA TYR A 41 8.67 10.47 -2.97
C TYR A 41 8.29 10.70 -4.43
N ARG A 42 7.26 10.03 -4.95
CA ARG A 42 6.76 10.28 -6.31
C ARG A 42 5.86 11.49 -6.34
N GLN A 43 6.14 12.40 -7.26
CA GLN A 43 5.21 13.45 -7.63
C GLN A 43 4.11 12.88 -8.51
N ILE A 44 3.01 12.44 -7.90
CA ILE A 44 1.84 11.90 -8.61
C ILE A 44 1.03 13.06 -9.18
N ARG A 45 1.00 13.18 -10.51
CA ARG A 45 0.34 14.29 -11.22
C ARG A 45 -1.18 14.19 -11.16
N GLN A 46 -1.73 12.98 -11.30
CA GLN A 46 -3.16 12.68 -11.31
C GLN A 46 -3.58 12.00 -10.00
N ILE A 47 -3.30 12.64 -8.86
CA ILE A 47 -3.52 12.06 -7.52
C ILE A 47 -4.96 11.59 -7.29
N GLN A 48 -5.96 12.24 -7.90
CA GLN A 48 -7.36 11.85 -7.76
C GLN A 48 -7.67 10.50 -8.44
N LEU A 49 -7.12 10.26 -9.63
CA LEU A 49 -7.25 8.98 -10.34
C LEU A 49 -6.45 7.90 -9.64
N PHE A 50 -5.25 8.25 -9.18
CA PHE A 50 -4.39 7.34 -8.44
C PHE A 50 -5.07 6.82 -7.16
N LYS A 51 -5.73 7.72 -6.38
CA LYS A 51 -6.51 7.35 -5.19
C LYS A 51 -7.68 6.41 -5.53
N GLN A 52 -8.25 6.54 -6.72
CA GLN A 52 -9.31 5.67 -7.26
C GLN A 52 -8.76 4.38 -7.89
N GLN A 53 -7.47 4.08 -7.72
CA GLN A 53 -6.81 2.90 -8.29
C GLN A 53 -6.87 2.87 -9.82
N ARG A 54 -6.68 4.04 -10.45
CA ARG A 54 -6.80 4.25 -11.90
C ARG A 54 -5.68 5.13 -12.44
N GLY A 55 -5.50 5.06 -13.76
CA GLY A 55 -4.59 5.90 -14.52
C GLY A 55 -3.16 5.37 -14.55
N GLU A 56 -2.38 5.92 -15.48
CA GLU A 56 -1.05 5.43 -15.82
C GLU A 56 -0.08 5.40 -14.62
N GLU A 57 -0.17 6.39 -13.73
CA GLU A 57 0.70 6.45 -12.55
C GLU A 57 0.38 5.35 -11.53
N TYR A 58 -0.89 4.95 -11.43
CA TYR A 58 -1.30 3.82 -10.60
C TYR A 58 -0.85 2.50 -11.22
N GLU A 59 -1.00 2.34 -12.54
CA GLU A 59 -0.55 1.15 -13.25
C GLU A 59 0.96 0.96 -13.09
N LYS A 60 1.76 2.02 -13.25
CA LYS A 60 3.21 2.02 -13.01
C LYS A 60 3.58 1.71 -11.56
N PHE A 61 2.77 2.17 -10.61
CA PHE A 61 2.95 1.87 -9.20
C PHE A 61 2.72 0.38 -8.91
N VAL A 62 1.62 -0.19 -9.44
CA VAL A 62 1.34 -1.61 -9.30
C VAL A 62 2.41 -2.43 -9.98
N GLU A 63 2.77 -2.13 -11.24
CA GLU A 63 3.81 -2.83 -11.98
C GLU A 63 5.16 -2.85 -11.23
N ALA A 64 5.59 -1.70 -10.72
CA ALA A 64 6.85 -1.57 -9.99
C ALA A 64 6.88 -2.42 -8.71
N LEU A 65 5.78 -2.48 -7.97
CA LEU A 65 5.70 -3.27 -6.75
C LEU A 65 5.44 -4.75 -7.04
N THR A 66 4.67 -5.07 -8.09
CA THR A 66 4.31 -6.44 -8.47
C THR A 66 5.55 -7.22 -8.90
N PHE A 67 6.55 -6.56 -9.47
CA PHE A 67 7.85 -7.18 -9.74
C PHE A 67 8.50 -7.80 -8.49
N LYS A 68 8.26 -7.24 -7.30
CA LYS A 68 8.87 -7.66 -6.03
C LYS A 68 7.91 -8.46 -5.13
N TYR A 69 6.62 -8.15 -5.16
CA TYR A 69 5.63 -8.67 -4.22
C TYR A 69 4.48 -9.42 -4.89
N HIS A 70 4.52 -9.59 -6.22
CA HIS A 70 3.54 -10.36 -6.99
C HIS A 70 2.09 -9.94 -6.67
N ASP A 71 1.20 -10.91 -6.44
CA ASP A 71 -0.21 -10.71 -6.17
C ASP A 71 -0.52 -10.01 -4.84
N SER A 72 0.44 -9.95 -3.90
CA SER A 72 0.24 -9.23 -2.63
C SER A 72 0.00 -7.76 -2.84
N VAL A 73 0.51 -7.17 -3.92
CA VAL A 73 0.28 -5.75 -4.25
C VAL A 73 -1.20 -5.48 -4.49
N LEU A 74 -1.85 -6.32 -5.29
CA LEU A 74 -3.27 -6.18 -5.62
C LEU A 74 -4.15 -6.39 -4.37
N ARG A 75 -3.76 -7.31 -3.47
CA ARG A 75 -4.44 -7.49 -2.19
C ARG A 75 -4.22 -6.30 -1.25
N ALA A 76 -3.02 -5.74 -1.20
CA ALA A 76 -2.71 -4.59 -0.37
C ALA A 76 -3.44 -3.31 -0.80
N VAL A 77 -3.50 -3.03 -2.11
CA VAL A 77 -4.27 -1.89 -2.63
C VAL A 77 -5.77 -2.12 -2.55
N GLY A 78 -6.23 -3.37 -2.73
CA GLY A 78 -7.63 -3.76 -2.58
C GLY A 78 -8.12 -3.76 -1.13
N ASN A 79 -7.22 -3.81 -0.15
CA ASN A 79 -7.55 -3.61 1.25
C ASN A 79 -7.83 -2.11 1.50
N GLU A 80 -9.12 -1.75 1.51
CA GLU A 80 -9.57 -0.35 1.61
C GLU A 80 -9.04 0.35 2.86
N ASP A 81 -8.97 -0.36 4.00
CA ASP A 81 -8.46 0.18 5.27
C ASP A 81 -6.97 0.52 5.20
N LEU A 82 -6.15 -0.41 4.71
CA LEU A 82 -4.71 -0.20 4.54
C LEU A 82 -4.43 0.89 3.50
N TRP A 83 -5.15 0.88 2.38
CA TRP A 83 -4.99 1.86 1.31
C TRP A 83 -5.34 3.27 1.80
N ALA A 84 -6.49 3.43 2.43
CA ALA A 84 -6.92 4.70 2.99
C ALA A 84 -5.98 5.20 4.10
N ALA A 85 -5.53 4.30 4.99
CA ALA A 85 -4.57 4.65 6.04
C ALA A 85 -3.23 5.14 5.45
N THR A 86 -2.74 4.47 4.41
CA THR A 86 -1.49 4.83 3.72
C THR A 86 -1.62 6.21 3.06
N LEU A 87 -2.71 6.45 2.32
CA LEU A 87 -2.96 7.75 1.68
C LEU A 87 -3.11 8.89 2.69
N LYS A 88 -3.78 8.66 3.83
CA LYS A 88 -3.90 9.65 4.92
C LYS A 88 -2.53 10.03 5.50
N LEU A 89 -1.60 9.07 5.57
CA LEU A 89 -0.26 9.31 6.12
C LEU A 89 0.66 10.06 5.15
N VAL A 90 0.37 10.04 3.84
CA VAL A 90 1.12 10.76 2.80
C VAL A 90 0.68 12.23 2.69
N ASN A 91 -0.60 12.53 2.84
CA ASN A 91 -1.14 13.91 2.72
C ASN A 91 -0.86 14.77 3.98
N ARG A 92 0.25 14.54 4.68
CA ARG A 92 0.57 15.15 5.98
C ARG A 92 1.70 16.16 5.88
#